data_AF-A0A659UEW2-F1
#
_entry.id   AF-A0A659UEW2-F1
#
_cell.length_a   1.000
_cell.length_b   1.000
_cell.length_c   1.000
_cell.angle_alpha   90.00
_cell.angle_beta   90.00
_cell.angle_gamma   90.00
#
_symmetry.space_group_name_H-M   'P 1'
#
loop_
_entity.id
_entity.type
_entity.pdbx_description
1 polymer ?
#
loop_
_entity_poly.entity_id
_entity_poly.type
_entity_poly.pdbx_seq_one_letter_code
_entity_poly.pdbx_strand_id
1 'polypeptide(L)'
;KDTSVEEHQLTVRLLGGEPCRSSARPQLLQRPDGSVVPVALTGAPLLVSGGIVGAVLAFHDMTREEDYIERLSWQASHDALTGLANRRDFESRLERTIVELQDGARQHALMYLDLD
;
A
#
# COMPACT_ATOMS: atom_id res chain seq x y z
N LYS A 1 7.77 -1.18 -12.79
CA LYS A 1 8.96 -1.51 -13.61
C LYS A 1 10.26 -1.46 -12.79
N ASP A 2 10.19 -1.58 -11.45
CA ASP A 2 11.33 -1.40 -10.52
C ASP A 2 11.76 -2.67 -9.76
N THR A 3 11.10 -3.81 -9.96
CA THR A 3 11.39 -5.05 -9.22
C THR A 3 12.81 -5.58 -9.46
N SER A 4 13.34 -5.40 -10.68
CA SER A 4 14.68 -5.88 -11.07
C SER A 4 15.82 -5.14 -10.38
N VAL A 5 15.62 -3.90 -9.92
CA VAL A 5 16.66 -3.11 -9.25
C VAL A 5 16.75 -3.49 -7.77
N GLU A 6 15.61 -3.76 -7.14
CA GLU A 6 15.56 -4.18 -5.73
C GLU A 6 16.09 -5.60 -5.52
N GLU A 7 15.77 -6.55 -6.41
CA GLU A 7 16.28 -7.94 -6.35
C GLU A 7 17.81 -8.02 -6.47
N HIS A 8 18.39 -7.20 -7.35
CA HIS A 8 19.85 -7.17 -7.55
C HIS A 8 20.56 -6.60 -6.31
N GLN A 9 19.95 -5.61 -5.66
CA GLN A 9 20.51 -5.00 -4.45
C GLN A 9 20.42 -5.94 -3.23
N LEU A 10 19.35 -6.73 -3.12
CA LEU A 10 19.18 -7.75 -2.09
C LEU A 10 20.26 -8.83 -2.14
N THR A 11 20.52 -9.37 -3.33
CA THR A 11 21.52 -10.43 -3.53
C THR A 11 22.92 -9.94 -3.18
N VAL A 12 23.29 -8.73 -3.64
CA VAL A 12 24.60 -8.11 -3.34
C VAL A 12 24.80 -7.89 -1.84
N ARG A 13 23.77 -7.42 -1.13
CA ARG A 13 23.85 -7.17 0.33
C ARG A 13 24.02 -8.45 1.13
N LEU A 14 23.21 -9.47 0.82
CA LEU A 14 23.27 -10.75 1.54
C LEU A 14 24.58 -11.49 1.29
N LEU A 15 25.09 -11.48 0.05
CA LEU A 15 26.40 -12.04 -0.27
C LEU A 15 27.56 -11.21 0.30
N GLY A 16 27.34 -9.94 0.61
CA GLY A 16 28.25 -9.07 1.36
C GLY A 16 28.19 -9.26 2.88
N GLY A 17 27.31 -10.11 3.39
CA GLY A 17 27.17 -10.40 4.82
C GLY A 17 26.22 -9.45 5.57
N GLU A 18 25.51 -8.59 4.85
CA GLU A 18 24.58 -7.64 5.45
C GLU A 18 23.16 -8.22 5.51
N PRO A 19 22.51 -8.20 6.69
CA PRO A 19 21.09 -8.51 6.76
C PRO A 19 20.27 -7.45 6.04
N CYS A 20 19.16 -7.88 5.45
CA CYS A 20 18.20 -7.00 4.79
C CYS A 20 16.84 -7.11 5.47
N ARG A 21 16.20 -5.96 5.70
CA ARG A 21 14.76 -5.87 5.93
C ARG A 21 14.18 -4.95 4.88
N SER A 22 13.08 -5.36 4.27
CA SER A 22 12.31 -4.52 3.38
C SER A 22 11.87 -3.24 4.10
N SER A 23 11.65 -2.19 3.30
CA SER A 23 11.10 -0.91 3.76
C SER A 23 9.66 -1.05 4.29
N ALA A 24 9.10 0.02 4.85
CA ALA A 24 7.75 0.05 5.39
C ALA A 24 6.64 -0.29 4.36
N ARG A 25 6.95 -0.29 3.05
CA ARG A 25 6.02 -0.69 1.99
C ARG A 25 6.22 -2.16 1.60
N PRO A 26 5.13 -2.92 1.41
CA PRO A 26 5.23 -4.29 0.91
C PRO A 26 5.82 -4.32 -0.49
N GLN A 27 6.63 -5.34 -0.76
CA GLN A 27 7.15 -5.65 -2.10
C GLN A 27 6.23 -6.66 -2.79
N LEU A 28 6.14 -6.61 -4.11
CA LEU A 28 5.31 -7.56 -4.87
C LEU A 28 6.13 -8.79 -5.26
N LEU A 29 5.74 -9.96 -4.76
CA LEU A 29 6.32 -11.26 -5.13
C LEU A 29 5.45 -11.94 -6.16
N GLN A 30 6.02 -12.29 -7.31
CA GLN A 30 5.34 -13.09 -8.33
C GLN A 30 5.55 -14.58 -8.05
N ARG A 31 4.45 -15.31 -7.86
CA ARG A 31 4.43 -16.76 -7.70
C ARG A 31 4.64 -17.45 -9.06
N PRO A 32 5.04 -18.75 -9.09
CA PRO A 32 5.25 -19.49 -10.33
C PRO A 32 4.01 -19.59 -11.23
N ASP A 33 2.81 -19.52 -10.65
CA ASP A 33 1.53 -19.51 -11.37
C ASP A 33 1.18 -18.14 -11.99
N GLY A 34 2.02 -17.13 -11.78
CA GLY A 34 1.84 -15.77 -12.26
C GLY A 34 1.03 -14.86 -11.33
N SER A 35 0.46 -15.38 -10.25
CA SER A 35 -0.20 -14.54 -9.23
C SER A 35 0.83 -13.69 -8.48
N VAL A 36 0.39 -12.55 -7.96
CA VAL A 36 1.26 -11.59 -7.24
C VAL A 36 0.77 -11.43 -5.82
N VAL A 37 1.71 -11.40 -4.87
CA VAL A 37 1.44 -11.28 -3.44
C VAL A 37 2.26 -10.14 -2.85
N PRO A 38 1.65 -9.23 -2.09
CA PRO A 38 2.40 -8.26 -1.30
C PRO A 38 3.12 -8.99 -0.14
N VAL A 39 4.43 -8.80 -0.02
CA VAL A 39 5.25 -9.44 1.00
C VAL A 39 6.17 -8.43 1.70
N ALA A 40 6.37 -8.63 3.00
CA ALA A 40 7.52 -8.08 3.71
C ALA A 40 8.67 -9.09 3.67
N LEU A 41 9.81 -8.68 3.15
CA LEU A 41 11.00 -9.50 3.04
C LEU A 41 11.98 -9.23 4.20
N THR A 42 12.47 -10.30 4.82
CA THR A 42 13.64 -10.27 5.69
C THR A 42 14.66 -11.27 5.19
N GLY A 43 15.92 -10.87 5.11
CA GLY A 43 17.02 -11.72 4.67
C GLY A 43 18.22 -11.65 5.62
N ALA A 44 18.92 -12.77 5.78
CA ALA A 44 20.18 -12.84 6.50
C ALA A 44 21.18 -13.78 5.80
N PRO A 45 22.49 -13.49 5.84
CA PRO A 45 23.51 -14.38 5.30
C PRO A 45 23.60 -15.70 6.11
N LEU A 46 23.90 -16.79 5.42
CA LEU A 46 24.28 -18.07 6.02
C LEU A 46 25.81 -18.14 6.11
N LEU A 47 26.31 -18.28 7.33
CA LEU A 47 27.73 -18.32 7.63
C LEU A 47 28.14 -19.73 8.08
N VAL A 48 29.16 -20.29 7.44
CA VAL A 48 29.80 -21.55 7.84
C VAL A 48 31.30 -21.31 7.95
N SER A 49 31.88 -21.59 9.12
CA SER A 49 33.31 -21.40 9.40
C SER A 49 33.83 -19.99 9.05
N GLY A 50 32.99 -18.96 9.21
CA GLY A 50 33.32 -17.57 8.90
C GLY A 50 33.18 -17.16 7.43
N GLY A 51 32.86 -18.11 6.53
CA GLY A 51 32.54 -17.84 5.13
C GLY A 51 31.04 -17.75 4.88
N ILE A 52 30.63 -16.87 3.96
CA ILE A 52 29.23 -16.79 3.51
C ILE A 52 29.00 -17.91 2.49
N VAL A 53 28.07 -18.81 2.79
CA VAL A 53 27.74 -19.97 1.94
C VAL A 53 26.35 -19.86 1.30
N GLY A 54 25.58 -18.83 1.66
CA GLY A 54 24.26 -18.58 1.12
C GLY A 54 23.50 -17.50 1.88
N ALA A 55 22.17 -17.51 1.74
CA ALA A 55 21.28 -16.64 2.49
C ALA A 55 19.98 -17.35 2.87
N VAL A 56 19.39 -16.94 3.99
CA VAL A 56 18.01 -17.28 4.36
C VAL A 56 17.13 -16.08 4.05
N LEU A 57 16.00 -16.32 3.40
CA LEU A 57 14.96 -15.33 3.14
C LEU A 57 13.67 -15.76 3.82
N ALA A 58 13.03 -14.84 4.52
CA ALA A 58 11.70 -14.98 5.08
C ALA A 58 10.77 -13.96 4.41
N PHE A 59 9.68 -14.45 3.84
CA PHE A 59 8.64 -13.65 3.21
C PHE A 59 7.39 -13.73 4.09
N HIS A 60 6.91 -12.58 4.56
CA HIS A 60 5.64 -12.48 5.25
C HIS A 60 4.58 -11.98 4.27
N ASP A 61 3.58 -12.81 3.99
CA ASP A 61 2.42 -12.44 3.17
C ASP A 61 1.61 -11.35 3.88
N MET A 62 1.47 -10.19 3.23
CA MET A 62 0.79 -9.00 3.74
C MET A 62 -0.59 -8.77 3.09
N THR A 63 -1.16 -9.78 2.43
CA THR A 63 -2.42 -9.63 1.70
C THR A 63 -3.55 -9.16 2.62
N ARG A 64 -3.62 -9.71 3.83
CA ARG A 64 -4.70 -9.37 4.79
C ARG A 64 -4.55 -7.95 5.33
N GLU A 65 -3.33 -7.52 5.56
CA GLU A 65 -2.99 -6.20 6.04
C GLU A 65 -3.35 -5.14 5.00
N GLU A 66 -3.00 -5.36 3.74
CA GLU A 66 -3.39 -4.49 2.61
C GLU A 66 -4.91 -4.45 2.46
N ASP A 67 -5.59 -5.60 2.43
CA ASP A 67 -7.06 -5.68 2.35
C ASP A 67 -7.73 -4.91 3.50
N TYR A 68 -7.16 -4.98 4.69
CA TYR A 68 -7.69 -4.28 5.87
C TYR A 68 -7.47 -2.77 5.77
N ILE A 69 -6.29 -2.33 5.32
CA ILE A 69 -5.99 -0.91 5.10
C ILE A 69 -6.93 -0.33 4.04
N GLU A 70 -7.16 -1.05 2.93
CA GLU A 70 -8.09 -0.62 1.88
C GLU A 70 -9.52 -0.48 2.43
N ARG A 71 -9.99 -1.47 3.20
CA ARG A 71 -11.32 -1.43 3.83
C ARG A 71 -11.45 -0.27 4.81
N LEU A 72 -10.44 -0.04 5.65
CA LEU A 72 -10.44 1.10 6.58
C LEU A 72 -10.48 2.43 5.84
N SER A 73 -9.69 2.57 4.78
CA SER A 73 -9.68 3.76 3.92
C SER A 73 -11.05 4.00 3.29
N TRP A 74 -11.69 2.93 2.80
CA TRP A 74 -13.02 3.00 2.23
C TRP A 74 -14.06 3.42 3.27
N GLN A 75 -14.08 2.77 4.45
CA GLN A 75 -15.01 3.11 5.54
C GLN A 75 -14.81 4.52 6.09
N ALA A 76 -13.58 5.05 6.06
CA ALA A 76 -13.31 6.42 6.48
C ALA A 76 -13.95 7.47 5.54
N SER A 77 -14.27 7.08 4.30
CA SER A 77 -14.82 7.96 3.26
C SER A 77 -16.23 7.61 2.80
N HIS A 78 -16.73 6.40 3.09
CA HIS A 78 -18.02 5.90 2.60
C HIS A 78 -18.94 5.42 3.72
N ASP A 79 -20.24 5.55 3.49
CA ASP A 79 -21.28 4.95 4.32
C ASP A 79 -21.42 3.46 4.00
N ALA A 80 -21.38 2.62 5.02
CA ALA A 80 -21.36 1.17 4.83
C ALA A 80 -22.70 0.59 4.36
N LEU A 81 -23.82 1.28 4.61
CA LEU A 81 -25.15 0.79 4.22
C LEU A 81 -25.43 1.08 2.73
N THR A 82 -25.08 2.27 2.25
CA THR A 82 -25.41 2.74 0.91
C THR A 82 -24.25 2.66 -0.08
N GLY A 83 -23.01 2.57 0.40
CA GLY A 83 -21.81 2.64 -0.42
C GLY A 83 -21.52 4.03 -0.97
N LEU A 84 -22.31 5.05 -0.61
CA LEU A 84 -22.09 6.44 -1.00
C LEU A 84 -21.02 7.09 -0.12
N ALA A 85 -20.54 8.28 -0.52
CA ALA A 85 -19.67 9.07 0.34
C ALA A 85 -20.36 9.35 1.67
N ASN A 86 -19.64 9.16 2.77
CA ASN A 86 -20.17 9.51 4.08
C ASN A 86 -20.20 11.04 4.25
N ARG A 87 -20.88 11.49 5.31
CA ARG A 87 -21.01 12.92 5.60
C ARG A 87 -19.67 13.65 5.68
N ARG A 88 -18.65 13.04 6.29
CA ARG A 88 -17.32 13.66 6.47
C ARG A 88 -16.63 13.89 5.13
N ASP A 89 -16.64 12.88 4.27
CA ASP A 89 -16.06 12.96 2.92
C ASP A 89 -16.83 13.94 2.05
N PHE A 90 -18.17 13.94 2.14
CA PHE A 90 -19.03 14.90 1.47
C PHE A 90 -18.71 16.35 1.87
N GLU A 91 -18.64 16.65 3.17
CA GLU A 91 -18.30 17.98 3.69
C GLU A 91 -16.89 18.42 3.24
N SER A 92 -15.92 17.51 3.29
CA SER A 92 -14.55 17.77 2.81
C SER A 92 -14.51 18.11 1.30
N ARG A 93 -15.32 17.43 0.48
CA ARG A 93 -15.46 17.72 -0.95
C ARG A 93 -16.15 19.07 -1.17
N LEU A 94 -17.21 19.36 -0.43
CA LEU A 94 -17.96 20.61 -0.50
C LEU A 94 -17.06 21.82 -0.18
N GLU A 95 -16.26 21.73 0.88
CA GLU A 95 -15.28 22.77 1.25
C GLU A 95 -14.28 23.03 0.12
N ARG A 96 -13.71 21.95 -0.46
CA ARG A 96 -12.79 22.08 -1.60
C ARG A 96 -13.45 22.76 -2.79
N THR A 97 -14.68 22.37 -3.12
CA THR A 97 -15.44 22.99 -4.21
C THR A 97 -15.72 24.47 -3.95
N ILE A 98 -16.03 24.87 -2.71
CA ILE A 98 -16.21 26.28 -2.34
C ILE A 98 -14.91 27.09 -2.51
N VAL A 99 -13.75 26.51 -2.15
CA VAL A 99 -12.45 27.17 -2.35
C VAL A 99 -12.14 27.33 -3.83
N GLU A 100 -12.38 26.31 -4.66
CA GLU A 100 -12.16 26.36 -6.12
C GLU A 100 -13.02 27.42 -6.83
N LEU A 101 -14.17 27.80 -6.27
CA LEU A 101 -15.01 28.89 -6.79
C LEU A 101 -14.34 30.27 -6.67
N GLN A 102 -13.35 30.44 -5.80
CA GLN A 102 -12.66 31.71 -5.62
C GLN A 102 -11.75 32.05 -6.81
N ASP A 103 -11.36 31.05 -7.61
CA ASP A 103 -10.47 31.18 -8.77
C ASP A 103 -11.20 31.25 -10.13
N GLY A 104 -12.54 31.31 -10.18
CA GLY A 104 -13.27 31.50 -11.44
C GLY A 104 -14.81 31.48 -11.34
N ALA A 105 -15.49 31.91 -12.41
CA ALA A 105 -16.95 32.01 -12.49
C ALA A 105 -17.66 30.66 -12.72
N ARG A 106 -17.46 29.68 -11.84
CA ARG A 106 -18.26 28.45 -11.81
C ARG A 106 -19.44 28.62 -10.84
N GLN A 107 -20.52 27.89 -11.07
CA GLN A 107 -21.68 27.85 -10.17
C GLN A 107 -21.93 26.40 -9.79
N HIS A 108 -22.17 26.16 -8.49
CA HIS A 108 -22.52 24.86 -7.94
C HIS A 108 -23.85 24.95 -7.20
N ALA A 109 -24.58 23.84 -7.13
CA ALA A 109 -25.82 23.71 -6.36
C ALA A 109 -25.67 22.58 -5.33
N LEU A 110 -26.20 22.80 -4.13
CA LEU A 110 -26.28 21.82 -3.06
C LEU A 110 -27.74 21.43 -2.87
N MET A 111 -28.03 20.13 -2.79
CA MET A 111 -29.37 19.60 -2.57
C MET A 111 -29.37 18.69 -1.35
N TYR A 112 -30.39 18.83 -0.51
CA TYR A 112 -30.66 17.94 0.61
C TYR A 112 -31.99 17.24 0.35
N LEU A 113 -32.00 15.91 0.40
CA LEU A 113 -33.19 15.10 0.22
C LEU A 113 -33.36 14.20 1.44
N ASP A 114 -34.54 14.26 2.03
CA ASP A 114 -34.96 13.36 3.11
C ASP A 114 -35.90 12.31 2.52
N LEU A 115 -35.75 11.06 2.91
CA LEU A 115 -36.58 9.95 2.43
C LEU A 115 -37.43 9.44 3.61
N ASP A 116 -38.74 9.63 3.50
CA ASP A 116 -39.75 9.11 4.43
C ASP A 116 -40.05 7.62 4.20
#